data_AF-R7S5H6-F1
#
_entry.id   AF-R7S5H6-F1
#
_cell.length_a   1.000
_cell.length_b   1.000
_cell.length_c   1.000
_cell.angle_alpha   90.00
_cell.angle_beta   90.00
_cell.angle_gamma   90.00
#
_symmetry.space_group_name_H-M   'P 1'
#
loop_
_entity.id
_entity.type
_entity.pdbx_description
1 polymer ?
#
loop_
_entity_poly.entity_id
_entity_poly.type
_entity_poly.pdbx_seq_one_letter_code
_entity_poly.pdbx_strand_id
1 'polypeptide(L)'
;MIGFFFSRPKPAKKVTVRSGNARRSRQSGGMLPAEPVVEEVIVEDGEDVNEVDLAADDPDASNPGGNDPSKAAHDAQVVRSVHEQAIRDCSILYGIDLTPETRKEALGVFPKVAGLARRVHDSATLFEKFNRLVAADPAMLGQKRTLDRRVATRWNSELACLSAHIHFKKQVKQLTNDDENALDAYALSPSQWKLAEDLVSVLEIFDTPTKLFSKNEVPLICETIPMLETFEAQLVAVCDQKHAQLPPIIRVAAQASLLVVGKYYALSDDNEIYRIAMVLCPWRKLQWFAVRQWSAEDISTVKAITIRTFREIYAGDSNNTEAVGASSTAIAAPLKRQVSVQVYTRSFV
;
A
#
# COMPACT_ATOMS: atom_id res chain seq x y z
N MET A 1 2.19 -0.65 2.04
CA MET A 1 0.84 -0.03 2.04
C MET A 1 0.85 1.30 2.80
N ILE A 2 1.41 1.33 4.02
CA ILE A 2 1.64 2.58 4.79
C ILE A 2 2.72 3.49 4.18
N GLY A 3 3.84 2.98 3.66
CA GLY A 3 4.93 3.83 3.16
C GLY A 3 4.58 4.69 1.92
N PHE A 4 3.59 4.28 1.13
CA PHE A 4 3.02 5.11 0.05
C PHE A 4 2.38 6.39 0.58
N PHE A 5 1.82 6.37 1.79
CA PHE A 5 1.25 7.55 2.44
C PHE A 5 2.32 8.63 2.70
N PHE A 6 3.58 8.21 2.84
CA PHE A 6 4.71 9.11 3.07
C PHE A 6 5.49 9.42 1.77
N SER A 7 5.03 8.93 0.62
CA SER A 7 5.63 9.20 -0.69
C SER A 7 4.96 10.41 -1.34
N ARG A 8 5.74 11.31 -1.96
CA ARG A 8 5.20 12.52 -2.61
C ARG A 8 4.52 12.16 -3.95
N PRO A 9 3.40 12.83 -4.31
CA PRO A 9 2.87 12.73 -5.68
C PRO A 9 3.86 13.34 -6.68
N LYS A 10 4.02 12.70 -7.84
CA LYS A 10 4.92 13.18 -8.90
C LYS A 10 4.37 14.46 -9.54
N PRO A 11 5.20 15.51 -9.77
CA PRO A 11 4.77 16.68 -10.53
C PRO A 11 4.54 16.29 -11.99
N ALA A 12 3.42 16.75 -12.57
CA ALA A 12 3.12 16.52 -13.98
C ALA A 12 4.16 17.21 -14.87
N LYS A 13 4.75 16.46 -15.82
CA LYS A 13 5.61 17.07 -16.85
C LYS A 13 4.78 18.04 -17.69
N LYS A 14 5.08 19.33 -17.62
CA LYS A 14 4.57 20.34 -18.56
C LYS A 14 5.10 20.02 -19.97
N VAL A 15 4.29 19.33 -20.76
CA VAL A 15 4.55 19.17 -22.20
C VAL A 15 4.03 20.42 -22.89
N THR A 16 4.94 21.34 -23.23
CA THR A 16 4.61 22.49 -24.06
C THR A 16 4.50 22.02 -25.51
N VAL A 17 3.28 21.71 -25.96
CA VAL A 17 3.03 21.45 -27.38
C VAL A 17 2.97 22.79 -28.11
N ARG A 18 3.92 23.00 -29.02
CA ARG A 18 4.00 24.19 -29.88
C ARG A 18 2.81 24.18 -30.84
N SER A 19 1.97 25.21 -30.76
CA SER A 19 0.82 25.42 -31.66
C SER A 19 1.29 25.44 -33.12
N GLY A 20 0.79 24.51 -33.93
CA GLY A 20 1.12 24.35 -35.34
C GLY A 20 -0.13 24.06 -36.16
N ASN A 21 -0.65 25.12 -36.78
CA ASN A 21 -1.55 25.21 -37.93
C ASN A 21 -2.70 24.20 -38.13
N ALA A 22 -3.90 24.77 -38.06
CA ALA A 22 -5.17 24.21 -38.48
C ALA A 22 -5.13 23.54 -39.87
N ARG A 23 -5.70 22.33 -39.96
CA ARG A 23 -6.23 21.77 -41.19
C ARG A 23 -7.68 21.34 -40.97
N ARG A 24 -8.58 22.05 -41.65
CA ARG A 24 -10.01 21.73 -41.83
C ARG A 24 -10.17 20.39 -42.57
N SER A 25 -11.05 19.51 -42.09
CA SER A 25 -11.81 18.63 -43.00
C SER A 25 -13.13 18.12 -42.39
N ARG A 26 -14.21 18.58 -43.03
CA ARG A 26 -15.53 17.98 -43.30
C ARG A 26 -16.23 17.09 -42.27
N GLN A 27 -17.34 17.66 -41.83
CA GLN A 27 -18.51 17.10 -41.16
C GLN A 27 -19.36 16.22 -42.12
N SER A 28 -19.80 15.05 -41.67
CA SER A 28 -21.03 14.38 -42.15
C SER A 28 -21.73 13.73 -40.96
N GLY A 29 -22.99 14.11 -40.74
CA GLY A 29 -23.77 13.77 -39.55
C GLY A 29 -24.32 12.36 -39.51
N GLY A 30 -24.53 11.89 -38.28
CA GLY A 30 -25.31 10.71 -37.91
C GLY A 30 -25.62 10.78 -36.41
N MET A 31 -26.91 10.87 -36.09
CA MET A 31 -27.49 11.05 -34.76
C MET A 31 -27.54 9.72 -34.00
N LEU A 32 -26.84 9.59 -32.86
CA LEU A 32 -26.99 8.51 -31.86
C LEU A 32 -26.67 9.05 -30.45
N PRO A 33 -27.19 8.40 -29.38
CA PRO A 33 -27.64 9.08 -28.16
C PRO A 33 -26.53 9.44 -27.16
N ALA A 34 -26.86 10.40 -26.30
CA ALA A 34 -25.99 11.05 -25.33
C ALA A 34 -25.19 10.09 -24.43
N GLU A 35 -23.87 10.24 -24.49
CA GLU A 35 -22.94 9.71 -23.49
C GLU A 35 -23.04 10.52 -22.18
N PRO A 36 -22.77 9.91 -21.01
CA PRO A 36 -22.80 10.61 -19.74
C PRO A 36 -21.72 11.68 -19.70
N VAL A 37 -22.13 12.90 -19.39
CA VAL A 37 -21.25 14.05 -19.13
C VAL A 37 -20.34 13.69 -17.96
N VAL A 38 -19.08 13.42 -18.26
CA VAL A 38 -17.99 13.48 -17.28
C VAL A 38 -17.74 14.95 -17.00
N GLU A 39 -18.21 15.42 -15.86
CA GLU A 39 -17.83 16.72 -15.31
C GLU A 39 -16.33 16.70 -15.02
N GLU A 40 -15.54 17.36 -15.88
CA GLU A 40 -14.17 17.75 -15.56
C GLU A 40 -14.21 18.73 -14.39
N VAL A 41 -13.99 18.22 -13.18
CA VAL A 41 -13.71 19.07 -12.02
C VAL A 41 -12.29 19.60 -12.16
N ILE A 42 -12.18 20.80 -12.73
CA ILE A 42 -10.96 21.61 -12.69
C ILE A 42 -10.81 22.08 -11.24
N VAL A 43 -9.85 21.50 -10.50
CA VAL A 43 -9.44 22.02 -9.20
C VAL A 43 -8.23 22.93 -9.43
N GLU A 44 -8.38 24.20 -9.08
CA GLU A 44 -7.35 25.24 -9.16
C GLU A 44 -6.09 24.88 -8.34
N ASP A 45 -4.92 25.15 -8.94
CA ASP A 45 -3.60 24.99 -8.35
C ASP A 45 -3.43 25.88 -7.10
N GLY A 46 -3.22 25.23 -5.94
CA GLY A 46 -2.78 25.89 -4.72
C GLY A 46 -1.25 25.82 -4.57
N GLU A 47 -0.61 26.97 -4.79
CA GLU A 47 0.73 27.45 -4.40
C GLU A 47 1.86 26.43 -4.09
N ASP A 48 2.84 26.41 -5.00
CA ASP A 48 4.19 25.83 -4.87
C ASP A 48 4.95 26.49 -3.70
N VAL A 49 5.23 25.71 -2.65
CA VAL A 49 6.17 26.09 -1.59
C VAL A 49 7.53 25.45 -1.86
N ASN A 50 8.47 26.27 -2.33
CA ASN A 50 9.90 26.00 -2.54
C ASN A 50 10.46 24.77 -1.79
N GLU A 51 10.58 23.65 -2.50
CA GLU A 51 11.23 22.42 -2.04
C GLU A 51 12.72 22.43 -2.39
N VAL A 52 13.56 22.24 -1.37
CA VAL A 52 14.95 21.79 -1.55
C VAL A 52 14.97 20.43 -2.26
N ASP A 53 15.92 20.27 -3.17
CA ASP A 53 16.11 19.29 -4.27
C ASP A 53 16.20 17.78 -3.86
N LEU A 54 15.56 17.37 -2.77
CA LEU A 54 15.51 15.98 -2.28
C LEU A 54 14.61 15.08 -3.15
N ALA A 55 13.77 15.66 -4.01
CA ALA A 55 12.89 14.91 -4.92
C ALA A 55 13.65 14.21 -6.05
N ALA A 56 14.80 14.76 -6.48
CA ALA A 56 15.68 14.14 -7.47
C ALA A 56 16.32 12.84 -6.95
N ASP A 57 16.39 12.69 -5.62
CA ASP A 57 16.92 11.54 -4.90
C ASP A 57 15.81 10.56 -4.44
N ASP A 58 14.58 10.61 -4.95
CA ASP A 58 13.60 9.54 -4.74
C ASP A 58 13.86 8.37 -5.73
N PRO A 59 14.02 7.11 -5.28
CA PRO A 59 14.20 5.99 -6.21
C PRO A 59 12.99 5.76 -7.14
N ASP A 60 11.83 6.33 -6.83
CA ASP A 60 10.65 6.33 -7.70
C ASP A 60 10.71 7.40 -8.82
N ALA A 61 11.60 8.39 -8.70
CA ALA A 61 11.86 9.38 -9.74
C ALA A 61 12.75 8.81 -10.88
N SER A 62 13.60 7.82 -10.58
CA SER A 62 14.62 7.30 -11.50
C SER A 62 14.19 6.06 -12.30
N ASN A 63 12.97 5.54 -12.13
CA ASN A 63 12.53 4.36 -12.87
C ASN A 63 12.11 4.72 -14.32
N PRO A 64 12.88 4.36 -15.37
CA PRO A 64 12.55 4.63 -16.76
C PRO A 64 11.69 3.51 -17.37
N GLY A 65 11.13 2.62 -16.54
CA GLY A 65 10.28 1.53 -16.99
C GLY A 65 8.93 2.04 -17.45
N GLY A 66 8.82 2.47 -18.71
CA GLY A 66 7.62 2.41 -19.55
C GLY A 66 6.26 2.79 -18.93
N ASN A 67 6.22 3.62 -17.90
CA ASN A 67 4.98 3.99 -17.25
C ASN A 67 4.27 4.98 -18.17
N ASP A 68 3.21 4.49 -18.82
CA ASP A 68 2.19 5.31 -19.44
C ASP A 68 1.85 6.48 -18.50
N PRO A 69 2.07 7.74 -18.91
CA PRO A 69 1.77 8.92 -18.10
C PRO A 69 0.36 8.89 -17.53
N SER A 70 -0.58 8.28 -18.26
CA SER A 70 -1.98 8.11 -17.86
C SER A 70 -2.13 7.18 -16.67
N LYS A 71 -1.40 6.04 -16.66
CA LYS A 71 -1.39 5.10 -15.53
C LYS A 71 -0.80 5.74 -14.28
N ALA A 72 0.32 6.46 -14.44
CA ALA A 72 0.96 7.15 -13.33
C ALA A 72 0.06 8.25 -12.72
N ALA A 73 -0.67 8.99 -13.56
CA ALA A 73 -1.63 9.99 -13.11
C ALA A 73 -2.83 9.38 -12.38
N HIS A 74 -3.37 8.29 -12.91
CA HIS A 74 -4.47 7.55 -12.29
C HIS A 74 -4.05 6.97 -10.93
N ASP A 75 -2.90 6.30 -10.84
CA ASP A 75 -2.41 5.73 -9.58
C ASP A 75 -2.19 6.82 -8.53
N ALA A 76 -1.62 7.96 -8.92
CA ALA A 76 -1.48 9.11 -8.04
C ALA A 76 -2.83 9.64 -7.56
N GLN A 77 -3.85 9.69 -8.42
CA GLN A 77 -5.20 10.09 -8.04
C GLN A 77 -5.84 9.11 -7.06
N VAL A 78 -5.70 7.80 -7.28
CA VAL A 78 -6.19 6.77 -6.35
C VAL A 78 -5.54 6.92 -4.97
N VAL A 79 -4.22 7.13 -4.93
CA VAL A 79 -3.49 7.35 -3.67
C VAL A 79 -3.99 8.60 -2.95
N ARG A 80 -4.16 9.73 -3.67
CA ARG A 80 -4.71 10.96 -3.09
C ARG A 80 -6.11 10.76 -2.53
N SER A 81 -6.99 10.10 -3.28
CA SER A 81 -8.35 9.83 -2.85
C SER A 81 -8.42 8.99 -1.56
N VAL A 82 -7.61 7.92 -1.47
CA VAL A 82 -7.52 7.09 -0.25
C VAL A 82 -6.97 7.91 0.93
N HIS A 83 -5.95 8.73 0.68
CA HIS A 83 -5.35 9.59 1.71
C HIS A 83 -6.36 10.60 2.28
N GLU A 84 -7.08 11.30 1.41
CA GLU A 84 -8.10 12.27 1.81
C GLU A 84 -9.26 11.60 2.55
N GLN A 85 -9.71 10.42 2.09
CA GLN A 85 -10.74 9.66 2.78
C GLN A 85 -10.28 9.25 4.18
N ALA A 86 -9.05 8.77 4.32
CA ALA A 86 -8.51 8.38 5.62
C ALA A 86 -8.43 9.56 6.61
N ILE A 87 -8.04 10.75 6.14
CA ILE A 87 -8.04 11.96 6.97
C ILE A 87 -9.45 12.28 7.44
N ARG A 88 -10.43 12.27 6.53
CA ARG A 88 -11.84 12.54 6.88
C ARG A 88 -12.35 11.53 7.90
N ASP A 89 -12.14 10.24 7.66
CA ASP A 89 -12.55 9.17 8.57
C ASP A 89 -11.91 9.34 9.95
N CYS A 90 -10.61 9.65 10.01
CA CYS A 90 -9.93 9.84 11.28
C CYS A 90 -10.38 11.10 12.04
N SER A 91 -10.71 12.18 11.34
CA SER A 91 -11.29 13.38 11.96
C SER A 91 -12.67 13.06 12.56
N ILE A 92 -13.52 12.34 11.83
CA ILE A 92 -14.88 11.97 12.28
C ILE A 92 -14.87 10.94 13.41
N LEU A 93 -14.13 9.83 13.24
CA LEU A 93 -14.18 8.68 14.15
C LEU A 93 -13.33 8.87 15.39
N TYR A 94 -12.22 9.61 15.27
CA TYR A 94 -11.21 9.69 16.32
C TYR A 94 -10.88 11.13 16.75
N GLY A 95 -11.51 12.16 16.14
CA GLY A 95 -11.22 13.55 16.45
C GLY A 95 -9.77 13.96 16.12
N ILE A 96 -9.17 13.33 15.12
CA ILE A 96 -7.77 13.57 14.74
C ILE A 96 -7.71 14.60 13.61
N ASP A 97 -7.11 15.75 13.90
CA ASP A 97 -6.77 16.75 12.90
C ASP A 97 -5.25 16.83 12.71
N LEU A 98 -4.81 16.64 11.47
CA LEU A 98 -3.39 16.70 11.12
C LEU A 98 -3.00 18.13 10.77
N THR A 99 -2.03 18.67 11.51
CA THR A 99 -1.45 19.97 11.14
C THR A 99 -0.58 19.84 9.88
N PRO A 100 -0.51 20.88 9.04
CA PRO A 100 0.36 20.90 7.87
C PRO A 100 1.82 20.62 8.21
N GLU A 101 2.29 21.10 9.37
CA GLU A 101 3.66 20.93 9.85
C GLU A 101 3.97 19.46 10.17
N THR A 102 3.08 18.79 10.92
CA THR A 102 3.24 17.36 11.24
C THR A 102 3.20 16.53 9.96
N ARG A 103 2.35 16.88 8.98
CA ARG A 103 2.34 16.23 7.67
C ARG A 103 3.66 16.41 6.92
N LYS A 104 4.16 17.64 6.85
CA LYS A 104 5.42 17.97 6.16
C LYS A 104 6.60 17.24 6.79
N GLU A 105 6.67 17.22 8.12
CA GLU A 105 7.71 16.51 8.85
C GLU A 105 7.71 15.00 8.56
N ALA A 106 6.52 14.40 8.59
CA ALA A 106 6.31 12.99 8.31
C ALA A 106 6.70 12.61 6.87
N LEU A 107 6.29 13.40 5.88
CA LEU A 107 6.63 13.19 4.46
C LEU A 107 8.14 13.30 4.21
N GLY A 108 8.89 13.94 5.11
CA GLY A 108 10.35 14.06 5.01
C GLY A 108 11.13 12.80 5.43
N VAL A 109 10.51 11.85 6.15
CA VAL A 109 11.25 10.71 6.73
C VAL A 109 11.81 9.77 5.66
N PHE A 110 10.97 9.21 4.80
CA PHE A 110 11.40 8.24 3.79
C PHE A 110 12.38 8.81 2.76
N PRO A 111 12.17 10.03 2.20
CA PRO A 111 13.14 10.61 1.27
C PRO A 111 14.53 10.78 1.89
N LYS A 112 14.61 11.26 3.14
CA LYS A 112 15.89 11.40 3.85
C LYS A 112 16.57 10.06 4.08
N VAL A 113 15.82 9.07 4.58
CA VAL A 113 16.32 7.72 4.86
C VAL A 113 16.80 7.02 3.58
N ALA A 114 15.98 7.02 2.53
CA ALA A 114 16.30 6.38 1.26
C ALA A 114 17.41 7.11 0.51
N GLY A 115 17.40 8.44 0.52
CA GLY A 115 18.42 9.29 -0.08
C GLY A 115 19.78 9.09 0.56
N LEU A 116 19.86 9.04 1.89
CA LEU A 116 21.11 8.74 2.59
C LEU A 116 21.63 7.36 2.21
N ALA A 117 20.77 6.33 2.25
CA ALA A 117 21.16 4.99 1.90
C ALA A 117 21.73 4.95 0.47
N ARG A 118 21.08 5.62 -0.50
CA ARG A 118 21.62 5.71 -1.86
C ARG A 118 22.98 6.42 -1.89
N ARG A 119 23.11 7.61 -1.31
CA ARG A 119 24.37 8.38 -1.32
C ARG A 119 25.54 7.61 -0.73
N VAL A 120 25.30 6.87 0.35
CA VAL A 120 26.32 6.01 0.98
C VAL A 120 26.72 4.85 0.06
N HIS A 121 25.80 4.28 -0.70
CA HIS A 121 26.10 3.19 -1.64
C HIS A 121 26.78 3.67 -2.92
N ASP A 122 26.39 4.84 -3.44
CA ASP A 122 26.86 5.35 -4.73
C ASP A 122 28.22 6.06 -4.61
N SER A 123 28.67 6.37 -3.39
CA SER A 123 29.97 6.99 -3.13
C SER A 123 30.90 6.05 -2.35
N ALA A 124 31.99 5.60 -2.99
CA ALA A 124 32.98 4.73 -2.36
C ALA A 124 33.61 5.37 -1.11
N THR A 125 33.83 6.69 -1.11
CA THR A 125 34.41 7.41 0.03
C THR A 125 33.46 7.44 1.23
N LEU A 126 32.16 7.72 1.00
CA LEU A 126 31.14 7.68 2.05
C LEU A 126 30.92 6.26 2.55
N PHE A 127 30.92 5.27 1.66
CA PHE A 127 30.78 3.86 2.01
C PHE A 127 31.92 3.39 2.92
N GLU A 128 33.17 3.69 2.57
CA GLU A 128 34.32 3.36 3.40
C GLU A 128 34.28 4.06 4.76
N LYS A 129 33.94 5.36 4.77
CA LYS A 129 33.82 6.14 6.02
C LYS A 129 32.74 5.54 6.92
N PHE A 130 31.57 5.20 6.36
CA PHE A 130 30.51 4.51 7.09
C PHE A 130 30.98 3.17 7.65
N ASN A 131 31.67 2.34 6.86
CA ASN A 131 32.21 1.05 7.33
C ASN A 131 33.23 1.22 8.45
N ARG A 132 34.08 2.26 8.41
CA ARG A 132 35.01 2.59 9.50
C ARG A 132 34.24 2.97 10.77
N LEU A 133 33.18 3.77 10.66
CA LEU A 133 32.32 4.13 11.79
C LEU A 133 31.59 2.91 12.39
N VAL A 134 31.17 1.96 11.56
CA VAL A 134 30.57 0.69 12.01
C VAL A 134 31.61 -0.20 12.71
N ALA A 135 32.79 -0.36 12.12
CA ALA A 135 33.85 -1.20 12.67
C ALA A 135 34.44 -0.66 13.98
N ALA A 136 34.47 0.66 14.14
CA ALA A 136 34.98 1.32 15.34
C ALA A 136 33.98 1.31 16.52
N ASP A 137 32.73 0.91 16.32
CA ASP A 137 31.71 0.95 17.37
C ASP A 137 31.56 -0.41 18.07
N PRO A 138 32.08 -0.56 19.30
CA PRO A 138 32.02 -1.84 20.03
C PRO A 138 30.60 -2.23 20.45
N ALA A 139 29.64 -1.28 20.42
CA ALA A 139 28.24 -1.53 20.74
C ALA A 139 27.43 -2.06 19.55
N MET A 140 28.05 -2.18 18.36
CA MET A 140 27.36 -2.70 17.18
C MET A 140 27.03 -4.18 17.35
N LEU A 141 25.73 -4.49 17.36
CA LEU A 141 25.22 -5.84 17.50
C LEU A 141 24.90 -6.44 16.13
N GLY A 142 25.25 -7.72 15.94
CA GLY A 142 24.90 -8.50 14.76
C GLY A 142 25.84 -8.36 13.56
N GLN A 143 25.44 -8.99 12.45
CA GLN A 143 26.26 -9.11 11.24
C GLN A 143 25.94 -8.05 10.17
N LYS A 144 24.96 -7.18 10.41
CA LYS A 144 24.60 -6.14 9.43
C LYS A 144 25.77 -5.14 9.33
N ARG A 145 26.15 -4.81 8.09
CA ARG A 145 27.28 -3.90 7.82
C ARG A 145 26.91 -2.71 6.95
N THR A 146 25.75 -2.71 6.30
CA THR A 146 25.36 -1.69 5.32
C THR A 146 23.94 -1.20 5.55
N LEU A 147 23.69 0.07 5.20
CA LEU A 147 22.34 0.59 5.03
C LEU A 147 21.62 -0.19 3.93
N ASP A 148 20.35 -0.52 4.11
CA ASP A 148 19.55 -1.14 3.05
C ASP A 148 19.01 -0.05 2.12
N ARG A 149 19.04 -0.29 0.81
CA ARG A 149 18.46 0.63 -0.17
C ARG A 149 16.97 0.36 -0.34
N ARG A 150 16.17 1.42 -0.46
CA ARG A 150 14.79 1.34 -0.95
C ARG A 150 14.81 0.88 -2.41
N VAL A 151 13.96 -0.07 -2.74
CA VAL A 151 13.82 -0.65 -4.10
C VAL A 151 12.36 -0.56 -4.48
N ALA A 152 12.03 0.29 -5.45
CA ALA A 152 10.65 0.59 -5.85
C ALA A 152 9.82 -0.67 -6.17
N THR A 153 10.44 -1.71 -6.74
CA THR A 153 9.77 -2.96 -7.11
C THR A 153 9.64 -3.97 -5.96
N ARG A 154 10.22 -3.71 -4.79
CA ARG A 154 10.19 -4.62 -3.63
C ARG A 154 9.39 -4.01 -2.49
N TRP A 155 8.22 -4.59 -2.22
CA TRP A 155 7.25 -4.09 -1.25
C TRP A 155 7.77 -3.96 0.19
N ASN A 156 8.73 -4.80 0.59
CA ASN A 156 9.33 -4.77 1.94
C ASN A 156 10.60 -3.90 2.03
N SER A 157 11.03 -3.27 0.93
CA SER A 157 12.28 -2.50 0.95
C SER A 157 12.19 -1.22 1.80
N GLU A 158 10.99 -0.68 1.99
CA GLU A 158 10.77 0.50 2.86
C GLU A 158 11.06 0.18 4.32
N LEU A 159 10.51 -0.94 4.83
CA LEU A 159 10.80 -1.42 6.17
C LEU A 159 12.29 -1.72 6.32
N ALA A 160 12.88 -2.49 5.40
CA ALA A 160 14.30 -2.84 5.46
C ALA A 160 15.20 -1.60 5.50
N CYS A 161 14.93 -0.62 4.62
CA CYS A 161 15.66 0.65 4.56
C CYS A 161 15.55 1.43 5.88
N LEU A 162 14.34 1.56 6.43
CA LEU A 162 14.08 2.27 7.68
C LEU A 162 14.69 1.57 8.90
N SER A 163 14.52 0.24 9.00
CA SER A 163 15.11 -0.58 10.06
C SER A 163 16.64 -0.53 10.04
N ALA A 164 17.26 -0.55 8.85
CA ALA A 164 18.71 -0.38 8.72
C ALA A 164 19.16 1.00 9.20
N HIS A 165 18.43 2.06 8.84
CA HIS A 165 18.74 3.42 9.24
C HIS A 165 18.67 3.60 10.77
N ILE A 166 17.68 3.00 11.43
CA ILE A 166 17.56 2.98 12.90
C ILE A 166 18.64 2.11 13.54
N HIS A 167 18.94 0.94 12.97
CA HIS A 167 20.00 0.07 13.47
C HIS A 167 21.36 0.78 13.53
N PHE A 168 21.67 1.60 12.51
CA PHE A 168 22.90 2.39 12.44
C PHE A 168 22.74 3.83 12.94
N LYS A 169 21.77 4.12 13.81
CA LYS A 169 21.44 5.49 14.26
C LYS A 169 22.66 6.29 14.71
N LYS A 170 23.60 5.68 15.44
CA LYS A 170 24.82 6.34 15.93
C LYS A 170 25.78 6.69 14.78
N GLN A 171 25.97 5.78 13.82
CA GLN A 171 26.84 5.96 12.66
C GLN A 171 26.24 6.95 11.68
N VAL A 172 24.93 6.85 11.44
CA VAL A 172 24.17 7.79 10.61
C VAL A 172 24.31 9.21 11.14
N LYS A 173 24.08 9.43 12.44
CA LYS A 173 24.25 10.76 13.04
C LYS A 173 25.67 11.30 12.89
N GLN A 174 26.69 10.48 13.10
CA GLN A 174 28.08 10.91 12.89
C GLN A 174 28.35 11.27 11.44
N LEU A 175 27.85 10.47 10.49
CA LEU A 175 28.07 10.69 9.06
C LEU A 175 27.35 11.96 8.56
N THR A 176 26.12 12.21 9.03
CA THR A 176 25.32 13.37 8.61
C THR A 176 25.69 14.67 9.32
N ASN A 177 26.30 14.60 10.51
CA ASN A 177 26.73 15.80 11.26
C ASN A 177 28.12 16.30 10.85
N ASP A 178 28.78 15.61 9.93
CA ASP A 178 30.10 15.96 9.45
C ASP A 178 29.97 16.72 8.13
N ASP A 179 30.21 18.03 8.21
CA ASP A 179 30.03 19.00 7.11
C ASP A 179 30.84 18.64 5.86
N GLU A 180 31.98 17.94 6.00
CA GLU A 180 32.79 17.49 4.87
C GLU A 180 32.05 16.48 3.97
N ASN A 181 31.04 15.80 4.51
CA ASN A 181 30.29 14.80 3.75
C ASN A 181 29.14 15.40 2.93
N ALA A 182 28.72 16.65 3.20
CA ALA A 182 27.57 17.31 2.57
C ALA A 182 26.28 16.44 2.62
N LEU A 183 25.95 15.91 3.80
CA LEU A 183 24.81 15.02 4.06
C LEU A 183 23.77 15.62 5.04
N ASP A 184 23.87 16.90 5.34
CA ASP A 184 22.99 17.65 6.25
C ASP A 184 21.50 17.54 5.85
N ALA A 185 21.21 17.58 4.55
CA ALA A 185 19.85 17.46 4.02
C ALA A 185 19.17 16.12 4.37
N TYR A 186 19.94 15.06 4.64
CA TYR A 186 19.42 13.74 5.01
C TYR A 186 19.34 13.51 6.53
N ALA A 187 19.80 14.46 7.35
CA ALA A 187 19.72 14.35 8.80
C ALA A 187 18.26 14.37 9.27
N LEU A 188 17.85 13.33 10.00
CA LEU A 188 16.54 13.29 10.64
C LEU A 188 16.53 14.17 11.91
N SER A 189 15.48 14.97 12.08
CA SER A 189 15.21 15.68 13.33
C SER A 189 14.94 14.69 14.49
N PRO A 190 15.03 15.12 15.77
CA PRO A 190 14.69 14.26 16.90
C PRO A 190 13.27 13.65 16.81
N SER A 191 12.29 14.43 16.36
CA SER A 191 10.91 14.01 16.14
C SER A 191 10.78 13.06 14.94
N GLN A 192 11.53 13.28 13.85
CA GLN A 192 11.59 12.33 12.73
C GLN A 192 12.22 10.99 13.13
N TRP A 193 13.25 10.99 13.98
CA TRP A 193 13.81 9.75 14.54
C TRP A 193 12.77 8.98 15.34
N LYS A 194 12.01 9.68 16.20
CA LYS A 194 10.96 9.03 16.98
C LYS A 194 9.85 8.47 16.09
N LEU A 195 9.42 9.25 15.10
CA LEU A 195 8.42 8.83 14.12
C LEU A 195 8.90 7.61 13.31
N ALA A 196 10.17 7.57 12.92
CA ALA A 196 10.75 6.42 12.21
C ALA A 196 10.71 5.13 13.05
N GLU A 197 11.02 5.23 14.35
CA GLU A 197 10.94 4.09 15.28
C GLU A 197 9.49 3.59 15.41
N ASP A 198 8.53 4.50 15.57
CA ASP A 198 7.11 4.15 15.63
C ASP A 198 6.65 3.51 14.30
N LEU A 199 7.11 4.03 13.16
CA LEU A 199 6.78 3.49 11.83
C LEU A 199 7.30 2.07 11.61
N VAL A 200 8.52 1.73 12.08
CA VAL A 200 9.04 0.36 11.98
C VAL A 200 8.10 -0.62 12.67
N SER A 201 7.65 -0.31 13.88
CA SER A 201 6.75 -1.20 14.64
C SER A 201 5.43 -1.47 13.91
N VAL A 202 4.89 -0.48 13.19
CA VAL A 202 3.64 -0.64 12.44
C VAL A 202 3.87 -1.32 11.09
N LEU A 203 4.99 -1.06 10.43
CA LEU A 203 5.32 -1.68 9.14
C LEU A 203 5.61 -3.19 9.27
N GLU A 204 6.04 -3.66 10.45
CA GLU A 204 6.22 -5.08 10.75
C GLU A 204 4.93 -5.90 10.58
N ILE A 205 3.75 -5.30 10.74
CA ILE A 205 2.44 -5.92 10.45
C ILE A 205 2.42 -6.55 9.05
N PHE A 206 3.06 -5.89 8.08
CA PHE A 206 3.08 -6.32 6.68
C PHE A 206 4.25 -7.23 6.33
N ASP A 207 5.32 -7.27 7.13
CA ASP A 207 6.57 -7.92 6.74
C ASP A 207 6.43 -9.43 6.60
N THR A 208 5.94 -10.09 7.66
CA THR A 208 5.77 -11.55 7.67
C THR A 208 4.77 -12.01 6.62
N PRO A 209 3.58 -11.41 6.50
CA PRO A 209 2.65 -11.71 5.41
C PRO A 209 3.26 -11.51 4.02
N THR A 210 3.92 -10.38 3.77
CA THR A 210 4.50 -10.12 2.45
C THR A 210 5.60 -11.13 2.11
N LYS A 211 6.44 -11.52 3.08
CA LYS A 211 7.44 -12.60 2.91
C LYS A 211 6.78 -13.94 2.61
N LEU A 212 5.66 -14.24 3.27
CA LEU A 212 4.91 -15.48 3.05
C LEU A 212 4.35 -15.53 1.62
N PHE A 213 3.63 -14.49 1.20
CA PHE A 213 3.03 -14.41 -0.15
C PHE A 213 4.04 -14.18 -1.28
N SER A 214 5.31 -13.90 -0.96
CA SER A 214 6.40 -13.83 -1.94
C SER A 214 7.01 -15.20 -2.26
N LYS A 215 6.65 -16.27 -1.52
CA LYS A 215 7.13 -17.63 -1.81
C LYS A 215 6.36 -18.21 -2.99
N ASN A 216 7.07 -18.80 -3.94
CA ASN A 216 6.47 -19.44 -5.13
C ASN A 216 6.23 -20.96 -4.96
N GLU A 217 6.70 -21.55 -3.86
CA GLU A 217 6.68 -23.00 -3.64
C GLU A 217 5.37 -23.50 -3.01
N VAL A 218 4.56 -22.61 -2.41
CA VAL A 218 3.40 -22.98 -1.58
C VAL A 218 2.12 -22.33 -2.12
N PRO A 219 1.04 -23.10 -2.37
CA PRO A 219 -0.24 -22.53 -2.77
C PRO A 219 -0.91 -21.82 -1.58
N LEU A 220 -0.93 -20.49 -1.60
CA LEU A 220 -1.42 -19.64 -0.49
C LEU A 220 -2.77 -18.98 -0.76
N ILE A 221 -3.52 -19.40 -1.78
CA ILE A 221 -4.84 -18.81 -2.11
C ILE A 221 -5.81 -18.95 -0.93
N CYS A 222 -5.77 -20.08 -0.21
CA CYS A 222 -6.57 -20.30 1.00
C CYS A 222 -6.07 -19.51 2.22
N GLU A 223 -4.98 -18.75 2.11
CA GLU A 223 -4.49 -17.86 3.17
C GLU A 223 -4.88 -16.41 2.91
N THR A 224 -5.33 -16.05 1.70
CA THR A 224 -5.64 -14.66 1.33
C THR A 224 -6.68 -14.00 2.23
N ILE A 225 -7.88 -14.58 2.35
CA ILE A 225 -8.95 -14.03 3.20
C ILE A 225 -8.52 -13.97 4.68
N PRO A 226 -7.98 -15.06 5.30
CA PRO A 226 -7.45 -15.02 6.65
C PRO A 226 -6.40 -13.92 6.88
N MET A 227 -5.56 -13.67 5.87
CA MET A 227 -4.52 -12.66 5.97
C MET A 227 -5.09 -11.25 5.92
N LEU A 228 -6.07 -10.99 5.06
CA LEU A 228 -6.78 -9.71 5.01
C LEU A 228 -7.49 -9.42 6.34
N GLU A 229 -8.16 -10.40 6.95
CA GLU A 229 -8.79 -10.23 8.27
C GLU A 229 -7.75 -9.97 9.38
N THR A 230 -6.56 -10.58 9.26
CA THR A 230 -5.46 -10.35 10.18
C THR A 230 -4.89 -8.94 10.04
N PHE A 231 -4.76 -8.42 8.80
CA PHE A 231 -4.38 -7.03 8.56
C PHE A 231 -5.41 -6.06 9.13
N GLU A 232 -6.70 -6.32 8.87
CA GLU A 232 -7.79 -5.50 9.39
C GLU A 232 -7.72 -5.40 10.92
N ALA A 233 -7.65 -6.53 11.62
CA ALA A 233 -7.58 -6.56 13.08
C ALA A 233 -6.37 -5.78 13.64
N GLN A 234 -5.19 -5.98 13.06
CA GLN A 234 -3.96 -5.30 13.52
C GLN A 234 -4.00 -3.79 13.22
N LEU A 235 -4.50 -3.38 12.05
CA LEU A 235 -4.60 -1.97 11.69
C LEU A 235 -5.68 -1.24 12.51
N VAL A 236 -6.82 -1.88 12.78
CA VAL A 236 -7.83 -1.34 13.73
C VAL A 236 -7.20 -1.15 15.11
N ALA A 237 -6.38 -2.09 15.58
CA ALA A 237 -5.67 -1.93 16.86
C ALA A 237 -4.70 -0.73 16.87
N VAL A 238 -4.08 -0.42 15.72
CA VAL A 238 -3.25 0.79 15.54
C VAL A 238 -4.10 2.06 15.56
N CYS A 239 -5.21 2.10 14.83
CA CYS A 239 -6.13 3.25 14.80
C CYS A 239 -6.72 3.55 16.18
N ASP A 240 -7.11 2.51 16.91
CA ASP A 240 -7.69 2.56 18.27
C ASP A 240 -6.64 2.74 19.38
N GLN A 241 -5.34 2.77 19.06
CA GLN A 241 -4.23 2.85 20.03
C GLN A 241 -4.27 1.78 21.12
N LYS A 242 -4.68 0.54 20.79
CA LYS A 242 -4.85 -0.54 21.78
C LYS A 242 -3.53 -0.98 22.45
N HIS A 243 -2.40 -0.76 21.77
CA HIS A 243 -1.09 -1.25 22.23
C HIS A 243 -0.09 -0.15 22.57
N ALA A 244 -0.17 1.00 21.89
CA ALA A 244 0.76 2.11 22.08
C ALA A 244 0.11 3.44 21.70
N GLN A 245 0.53 4.51 22.36
CA GLN A 245 0.20 5.87 21.95
C GLN A 245 1.03 6.25 20.72
N LEU A 246 0.45 5.99 19.54
CA LEU A 246 1.08 6.33 18.27
C LEU A 246 0.70 7.74 17.82
N PRO A 247 1.61 8.47 17.15
CA PRO A 247 1.35 9.77 16.56
C PRO A 247 0.10 9.78 15.66
N PRO A 248 -0.66 10.89 15.63
CA PRO A 248 -1.81 11.07 14.74
C PRO A 248 -1.58 10.61 13.30
N ILE A 249 -0.43 10.97 12.72
CA ILE A 249 -0.10 10.66 11.32
C ILE A 249 -0.02 9.15 11.05
N ILE A 250 0.45 8.36 12.02
CA ILE A 250 0.51 6.89 11.90
C ILE A 250 -0.89 6.30 11.92
N ARG A 251 -1.79 6.84 12.75
CA ARG A 251 -3.19 6.40 12.83
C ARG A 251 -3.94 6.68 11.52
N VAL A 252 -3.71 7.86 10.92
CA VAL A 252 -4.26 8.18 9.60
C VAL A 252 -3.69 7.26 8.52
N ALA A 253 -2.38 6.95 8.56
CA ALA A 253 -1.78 6.00 7.61
C ALA A 253 -2.31 4.57 7.79
N ALA A 254 -2.59 4.14 9.02
CA ALA A 254 -3.26 2.87 9.31
C ALA A 254 -4.69 2.85 8.77
N GLN A 255 -5.45 3.95 8.94
CA GLN A 255 -6.79 4.09 8.34
C GLN A 255 -6.75 4.02 6.81
N ALA A 256 -5.79 4.69 6.18
CA ALA A 256 -5.57 4.59 4.74
C ALA A 256 -5.29 3.13 4.32
N SER A 257 -4.54 2.38 5.14
CA SER A 257 -4.29 0.97 4.89
C SER A 257 -5.53 0.10 5.07
N LEU A 258 -6.41 0.42 6.04
CA LEU A 258 -7.71 -0.25 6.19
C LEU A 258 -8.59 -0.07 4.96
N LEU A 259 -8.64 1.13 4.38
CA LEU A 259 -9.39 1.38 3.15
C LEU A 259 -8.88 0.50 1.99
N VAL A 260 -7.56 0.34 1.87
CA VAL A 260 -6.97 -0.54 0.86
C VAL A 260 -7.22 -2.02 1.16
N VAL A 261 -7.12 -2.45 2.43
CA VAL A 261 -7.48 -3.82 2.84
C VAL A 261 -8.94 -4.10 2.52
N GLY A 262 -9.86 -3.18 2.83
CA GLY A 262 -11.27 -3.28 2.50
C GLY A 262 -11.53 -3.41 1.00
N LYS A 263 -10.81 -2.64 0.17
CA LYS A 263 -10.84 -2.80 -1.29
C LYS A 263 -10.44 -4.21 -1.72
N TYR A 264 -9.33 -4.75 -1.22
CA TYR A 264 -8.88 -6.10 -1.56
C TYR A 264 -9.79 -7.20 -1.00
N TYR A 265 -10.41 -6.96 0.15
CA TYR A 265 -11.42 -7.85 0.71
C TYR A 265 -12.63 -7.93 -0.21
N ALA A 266 -13.16 -6.79 -0.69
CA ALA A 266 -14.25 -6.75 -1.65
C ALA A 266 -13.89 -7.49 -2.96
N LEU A 267 -12.70 -7.26 -3.51
CA LEU A 267 -12.22 -7.98 -4.71
C LEU A 267 -12.07 -9.49 -4.48
N SER A 268 -11.71 -9.90 -3.26
CA SER A 268 -11.65 -11.32 -2.89
C SER A 268 -13.04 -11.93 -2.73
N ASP A 269 -14.04 -11.11 -2.38
CA ASP A 269 -15.44 -11.51 -2.27
C ASP A 269 -16.09 -11.73 -3.64
N ASP A 270 -15.75 -10.85 -4.60
CA ASP A 270 -16.20 -10.92 -6.00
C ASP A 270 -15.65 -12.14 -6.74
N ASN A 271 -14.62 -12.80 -6.21
CA ASN A 271 -14.02 -13.97 -6.82
C ASN A 271 -14.19 -15.22 -5.94
N GLU A 272 -15.05 -16.12 -6.39
CA GLU A 272 -15.39 -17.37 -5.72
C GLU A 272 -14.18 -18.26 -5.43
N ILE A 273 -13.08 -18.14 -6.18
CA ILE A 273 -11.90 -18.99 -6.04
C ILE A 273 -11.29 -18.96 -4.64
N TYR A 274 -11.32 -17.81 -3.97
CA TYR A 274 -10.76 -17.68 -2.63
C TYR A 274 -11.59 -18.48 -1.61
N ARG A 275 -12.92 -18.36 -1.69
CA ARG A 275 -13.85 -19.12 -0.83
C ARG A 275 -13.81 -20.62 -1.13
N ILE A 276 -13.70 -21.01 -2.41
CA ILE A 276 -13.54 -22.41 -2.81
C ILE A 276 -12.23 -22.98 -2.25
N ALA A 277 -11.10 -22.28 -2.43
CA ALA A 277 -9.81 -22.72 -1.91
C ALA A 277 -9.82 -22.90 -0.39
N MET A 278 -10.52 -22.01 0.33
CA MET A 278 -10.75 -22.14 1.77
C MET A 278 -11.52 -23.41 2.14
N VAL A 279 -12.55 -23.78 1.39
CA VAL A 279 -13.33 -25.02 1.62
C VAL A 279 -12.50 -26.27 1.33
N LEU A 280 -11.72 -26.26 0.25
CA LEU A 280 -10.86 -27.38 -0.15
C LEU A 280 -9.66 -27.57 0.79
N CYS A 281 -9.30 -26.55 1.54
CA CYS A 281 -8.23 -26.59 2.52
C CYS A 281 -8.59 -27.51 3.71
N PRO A 282 -7.84 -28.62 3.95
CA PRO A 282 -8.24 -29.66 4.92
C PRO A 282 -8.40 -29.19 6.36
N TRP A 283 -7.65 -28.16 6.77
CA TRP A 283 -7.68 -27.62 8.14
C TRP A 283 -8.66 -26.45 8.32
N ARG A 284 -9.22 -25.89 7.23
CA ARG A 284 -10.20 -24.79 7.29
C ARG A 284 -11.61 -25.30 7.07
N LYS A 285 -11.89 -25.81 5.86
CA LYS A 285 -13.21 -26.30 5.44
C LYS A 285 -14.32 -25.27 5.73
N LEU A 286 -15.57 -25.73 5.74
CA LEU A 286 -16.71 -24.91 6.19
C LEU A 286 -16.62 -24.50 7.67
N GLN A 287 -15.85 -25.27 8.48
CA GLN A 287 -15.68 -25.00 9.91
C GLN A 287 -15.05 -23.63 10.17
N TRP A 288 -14.11 -23.20 9.32
CA TRP A 288 -13.46 -21.91 9.47
C TRP A 288 -14.46 -20.75 9.44
N PHE A 289 -15.44 -20.80 8.54
CA PHE A 289 -16.49 -19.79 8.42
C PHE A 289 -17.43 -19.82 9.63
N ALA A 290 -17.78 -21.02 10.12
CA ALA A 290 -18.63 -21.20 11.30
C ALA A 290 -17.99 -20.62 12.57
N VAL A 291 -16.70 -20.87 12.79
CA VAL A 291 -15.95 -20.31 13.94
C VAL A 291 -15.91 -18.78 13.90
N ARG A 292 -15.92 -18.19 12.71
CA ARG A 292 -15.97 -16.74 12.49
C ARG A 292 -17.38 -16.16 12.43
N GLN A 293 -18.38 -16.92 12.89
CA GLN A 293 -19.76 -16.46 13.00
C GLN A 293 -20.36 -15.99 11.67
N TRP A 294 -19.95 -16.60 10.55
CA TRP A 294 -20.64 -16.40 9.28
C TRP A 294 -22.06 -16.93 9.36
N SER A 295 -23.00 -16.30 8.65
CA SER A 295 -24.39 -16.73 8.68
C SER A 295 -24.54 -18.13 8.08
N ALA A 296 -25.55 -18.88 8.55
CA ALA A 296 -25.83 -20.21 8.00
C ALA A 296 -26.14 -20.16 6.49
N GLU A 297 -26.72 -19.05 6.02
CA GLU A 297 -26.98 -18.77 4.61
C GLU A 297 -25.68 -18.57 3.81
N ASP A 298 -24.74 -17.78 4.32
CA ASP A 298 -23.44 -17.55 3.66
C ASP A 298 -22.63 -18.85 3.57
N ILE A 299 -22.58 -19.63 4.66
CA ILE A 299 -21.88 -20.92 4.70
C ILE A 299 -22.51 -21.90 3.69
N SER A 300 -23.85 -21.91 3.60
CA SER A 300 -24.57 -22.74 2.62
C SER A 300 -24.27 -22.31 1.19
N THR A 301 -24.18 -21.00 0.95
CA THR A 301 -23.84 -20.44 -0.36
C THR A 301 -22.43 -20.81 -0.78
N VAL A 302 -21.45 -20.66 0.12
CA VAL A 302 -20.05 -21.08 -0.11
C VAL A 302 -19.96 -22.58 -0.44
N LYS A 303 -20.71 -23.42 0.29
CA LYS A 303 -20.81 -24.87 0.01
C LYS A 303 -21.41 -25.14 -1.37
N ALA A 304 -22.49 -24.46 -1.73
CA ALA A 304 -23.17 -24.63 -3.01
C ALA A 304 -22.26 -24.24 -4.18
N ILE A 305 -21.59 -23.08 -4.09
CA ILE A 305 -20.60 -22.61 -5.07
C ILE A 305 -19.49 -23.64 -5.27
N THR A 306 -18.95 -24.19 -4.17
CA THR A 306 -17.88 -25.19 -4.24
C THR A 306 -18.33 -26.47 -4.94
N ILE A 307 -19.52 -27.00 -4.59
CA ILE A 307 -20.07 -28.21 -5.21
C ILE A 307 -20.40 -27.97 -6.70
N ARG A 308 -21.01 -26.82 -7.03
CA ARG A 308 -21.30 -26.43 -8.41
C ARG A 308 -20.02 -26.41 -9.25
N THR A 309 -19.01 -25.68 -8.79
CA THR A 309 -17.72 -25.54 -9.47
C THR A 309 -17.06 -26.92 -9.69
N PHE A 310 -17.07 -27.80 -8.68
CA PHE A 310 -16.56 -29.16 -8.84
C PHE A 310 -17.32 -29.94 -9.91
N ARG A 311 -18.65 -29.86 -9.94
CA ARG A 311 -19.47 -30.57 -10.92
C ARG A 311 -19.25 -30.07 -12.36
N GLU A 312 -19.22 -28.75 -12.54
CA GLU A 312 -19.11 -28.11 -13.85
C GLU A 312 -17.71 -28.25 -14.44
N ILE A 313 -16.67 -28.05 -13.64
CA ILE A 313 -15.29 -27.98 -14.14
C ILE A 313 -14.58 -29.33 -14.04
N TYR A 314 -14.81 -30.11 -12.98
CA TYR A 314 -14.03 -31.32 -12.71
C TYR A 314 -14.79 -32.61 -13.00
N ALA A 315 -16.07 -32.70 -12.62
CA ALA A 315 -16.86 -33.91 -12.87
C ALA A 315 -17.39 -33.99 -14.31
N GLY A 316 -17.50 -32.85 -15.00
CA GLY A 316 -17.92 -32.74 -16.40
C GLY A 316 -16.99 -33.48 -17.38
N ASP A 317 -15.68 -33.50 -17.12
CA ASP A 317 -14.70 -34.16 -18.00
C ASP A 317 -14.73 -35.70 -17.90
N SER A 318 -15.20 -36.26 -16.77
CA SER A 318 -15.41 -37.72 -16.64
C SER A 318 -16.56 -38.26 -17.50
N ASN A 319 -17.45 -37.39 -18.01
CA ASN A 319 -18.60 -37.80 -18.81
C ASN A 319 -18.56 -37.29 -20.26
N ASN A 320 -17.58 -36.46 -20.65
CA ASN A 320 -17.55 -35.81 -21.96
C ASN A 320 -16.57 -36.47 -22.96
N THR A 321 -16.52 -37.81 -22.97
CA THR A 321 -16.13 -38.53 -24.20
C THR A 321 -17.27 -38.51 -25.24
N GLU A 322 -18.49 -38.08 -24.88
CA GLU A 322 -19.55 -37.86 -25.86
C GLU A 322 -20.39 -36.62 -25.53
N ALA A 323 -20.64 -35.82 -26.57
CA ALA A 323 -21.60 -34.71 -26.70
C ALA A 323 -21.11 -33.28 -26.40
N VAL A 324 -20.52 -32.70 -27.47
CA VAL A 324 -20.55 -31.26 -27.76
C VAL A 324 -21.99 -30.74 -27.75
N GLY A 325 -22.28 -29.68 -26.98
CA GLY A 325 -23.55 -28.96 -27.12
C GLY A 325 -23.88 -27.90 -26.06
N ALA A 326 -23.63 -26.63 -26.42
CA ALA A 326 -24.33 -25.41 -25.99
C ALA A 326 -24.17 -24.86 -24.54
N SER A 327 -23.62 -23.64 -24.54
CA SER A 327 -23.48 -22.65 -23.47
C SER A 327 -24.79 -22.25 -22.74
N SER A 328 -24.67 -21.87 -21.46
CA SER A 328 -25.40 -20.73 -20.89
C SER A 328 -24.70 -20.21 -19.63
N THR A 329 -24.06 -19.04 -19.74
CA THR A 329 -23.55 -18.25 -18.62
C THR A 329 -24.70 -17.51 -17.94
N ALA A 330 -25.04 -17.92 -16.71
CA ALA A 330 -25.82 -17.10 -15.78
C ALA A 330 -24.87 -16.50 -14.73
N ILE A 331 -24.64 -15.20 -14.83
CA ILE A 331 -23.88 -14.42 -13.85
C ILE A 331 -24.67 -14.42 -12.54
N ALA A 332 -24.12 -15.08 -11.51
CA ALA A 332 -24.66 -15.00 -10.16
C ALA A 332 -24.49 -13.55 -9.66
N ALA A 333 -25.57 -12.97 -9.12
CA ALA A 333 -25.55 -11.62 -8.60
C ALA A 333 -24.53 -11.49 -7.45
N PRO A 334 -23.80 -10.36 -7.35
CA PRO A 334 -22.88 -10.12 -6.24
C PRO A 334 -23.65 -10.18 -4.92
N LEU A 335 -23.14 -10.97 -3.97
CA LEU A 335 -23.61 -10.97 -2.59
C LEU A 335 -23.31 -9.59 -2.00
N LYS A 336 -24.27 -8.67 -2.07
CA LYS A 336 -24.19 -7.38 -1.41
C LYS A 336 -24.25 -7.60 0.10
N ARG A 337 -23.09 -7.81 0.72
CA ARG A 337 -22.97 -7.52 2.14
C ARG A 337 -22.97 -6.00 2.29
N GLN A 338 -24.01 -5.45 2.90
CA GLN A 338 -23.83 -4.21 3.66
C GLN A 338 -22.75 -4.55 4.68
N VAL A 339 -21.52 -4.11 4.41
CA VAL A 339 -20.59 -3.86 5.49
C VAL A 339 -21.31 -2.82 6.33
N SER A 340 -22.00 -3.26 7.38
CA SER A 340 -22.10 -2.43 8.56
C SER A 340 -20.66 -2.15 8.90
N VAL A 341 -20.19 -0.98 8.46
CA VAL A 341 -19.31 -0.18 9.29
C VAL A 341 -20.12 -0.09 10.57
N GLN A 342 -19.91 -1.03 11.50
CA GLN A 342 -20.19 -0.75 12.88
C GLN A 342 -19.20 0.37 13.20
N VAL A 343 -19.65 1.58 12.87
CA VAL A 343 -19.38 2.75 13.68
C VAL A 343 -19.57 2.22 15.08
N TYR A 344 -18.49 2.12 15.83
CA TYR A 344 -18.49 1.70 17.22
C TYR A 344 -19.28 2.77 18.00
N THR A 345 -20.60 2.77 17.89
CA THR A 345 -21.49 3.42 18.84
C THR A 345 -21.58 2.48 20.02
N ARG A 346 -20.56 2.49 20.88
CA ARG A 346 -20.69 1.92 22.22
C ARG A 346 -21.44 2.92 23.09
N SER A 347 -22.72 2.65 23.31
CA SER A 347 -23.43 3.11 24.49
C SER A 347 -22.79 2.48 25.73
N PHE A 348 -22.44 3.32 26.69
CA PHE A 348 -22.06 2.92 28.04
C PHE A 348 -23.26 2.27 28.74
N VAL A 349 -23.04 1.07 29.29
CA VAL A 349 -23.62 0.62 30.58
C VAL A 349 -22.54 -0.16 31.31
#